data_AF-A0ABC9VXG4-F1
#
_entry.id   AF-A0ABC9VXG4-F1
#
_cell.length_a   1.000
_cell.length_b   1.000
_cell.length_c   1.000
_cell.angle_alpha   90.00
_cell.angle_beta   90.00
_cell.angle_gamma   90.00
#
_symmetry.space_group_name_H-M   'P 1'
#
loop_
_entity.id
_entity.type
_entity.pdbx_description
1 polymer ?
#
loop_
_entity_poly.entity_id
_entity_poly.type
_entity_poly.pdbx_seq_one_letter_code
_entity_poly.pdbx_strand_id
1 'polypeptide(L)'
;MSGDGEEDLAAFVALHGAALRASRVPACYWESLCRKLRGEVFDAGDYFGIMQVEEVDEEGDEEMEELKKKPNPGNEPCFKVIITNENGLQASNPNSIFLIDHAWTYRVEHARQQLLHVPGLLHRMTNLMGIDFHGEIPDEGSIEQVLQEMWKYNQTYQLSQGTAEEKVPVWYIMDEFGSRIQHSDQPSFATAPLFYMPQQIAYTVLWPLRDLETGDEVTRDYAYGETDRLIRKCILLPWVPTEVLDVNCFTPEPSDEHYQV
;
A
#
# COMPACT_ATOMS: atom_id res chain seq x y z
N MET A 1 14.25 -31.63 -17.28
CA MET A 1 14.21 -30.27 -16.71
C MET A 1 12.89 -29.94 -16.01
N SER A 2 11.88 -30.82 -16.04
CA SER A 2 10.57 -30.57 -15.41
C SER A 2 10.49 -30.89 -13.90
N GLY A 3 11.47 -31.61 -13.34
CA GLY A 3 11.45 -32.01 -11.92
C GLY A 3 11.93 -30.92 -10.94
N ASP A 4 12.79 -30.01 -11.40
CA ASP A 4 13.38 -28.94 -10.56
C ASP A 4 12.29 -27.94 -10.14
N GLY A 5 11.44 -27.52 -11.09
CA GLY A 5 10.35 -26.57 -10.85
C GLY A 5 9.23 -27.09 -9.93
N GLU A 6 8.98 -28.40 -9.90
CA GLU A 6 7.98 -29.00 -9.00
C GLU A 6 8.48 -29.08 -7.55
N GLU A 7 9.74 -29.50 -7.34
CA GLU A 7 10.37 -29.51 -6.01
C GLU A 7 10.47 -28.09 -5.43
N ASP A 8 10.79 -27.14 -6.30
CA ASP A 8 10.85 -25.71 -6.01
C ASP A 8 9.51 -25.13 -5.55
N LEU A 9 8.44 -25.42 -6.28
CA LEU A 9 7.10 -24.99 -5.90
C LEU A 9 6.66 -25.65 -4.59
N ALA A 10 6.97 -26.94 -4.39
CA ALA A 10 6.66 -27.65 -3.15
C ALA A 10 7.35 -27.00 -1.94
N ALA A 11 8.64 -26.63 -2.06
CA ALA A 11 9.37 -25.92 -1.02
C ALA A 11 8.78 -24.52 -0.76
N PHE A 12 8.42 -23.78 -1.82
CA PHE A 12 7.77 -22.48 -1.69
C PHE A 12 6.43 -22.58 -0.93
N VAL A 13 5.60 -23.56 -1.27
CA VAL A 13 4.29 -23.78 -0.63
C VAL A 13 4.45 -24.26 0.82
N ALA A 14 5.45 -25.08 1.11
CA ALA A 14 5.75 -25.51 2.48
C ALA A 14 6.10 -24.31 3.37
N LEU A 15 6.83 -23.33 2.83
CA LEU A 15 7.32 -22.17 3.59
C LEU A 15 6.29 -21.03 3.68
N HIS A 16 5.61 -20.71 2.57
CA HIS A 16 4.75 -19.52 2.46
C HIS A 16 3.26 -19.84 2.37
N GLY A 17 2.88 -21.11 2.14
CA GLY A 17 1.50 -21.49 1.86
C GLY A 17 0.52 -21.17 2.99
N ALA A 18 0.97 -21.15 4.26
CA ALA A 18 0.13 -20.71 5.37
C ALA A 18 -0.22 -19.21 5.26
N ALA A 19 0.79 -18.36 5.00
CA ALA A 19 0.62 -16.92 4.84
C ALA A 19 -0.22 -16.57 3.60
N LEU A 20 -0.01 -17.26 2.48
CA LEU A 20 -0.78 -17.08 1.25
C LEU A 20 -2.27 -17.41 1.46
N ARG A 21 -2.58 -18.51 2.16
CA ARG A 21 -3.97 -18.87 2.49
C ARG A 21 -4.61 -17.88 3.46
N ALA A 22 -3.89 -17.46 4.50
CA ALA A 22 -4.38 -16.46 5.44
C ALA A 22 -4.71 -15.14 4.75
N SER A 23 -3.88 -14.74 3.78
CA SER A 23 -4.05 -13.55 2.95
C SER A 23 -5.05 -13.73 1.80
N ARG A 24 -5.62 -14.94 1.64
CA ARG A 24 -6.56 -15.33 0.58
C ARG A 24 -6.01 -15.19 -0.84
N VAL A 25 -4.69 -15.34 -1.02
CA VAL A 25 -4.07 -15.41 -2.35
C VAL A 25 -4.49 -16.72 -3.03
N PRO A 26 -5.18 -16.67 -4.19
CA PRO A 26 -5.62 -17.87 -4.90
C PRO A 26 -4.46 -18.81 -5.28
N ALA A 27 -4.69 -20.12 -5.13
CA ALA A 27 -3.67 -21.14 -5.38
C ALA A 27 -3.21 -21.22 -6.84
N CYS A 28 -4.06 -20.79 -7.80
CA CYS A 28 -3.70 -20.71 -9.21
C CYS A 28 -2.52 -19.77 -9.48
N TYR A 29 -2.25 -18.81 -8.59
CA TYR A 29 -1.18 -17.82 -8.76
C TYR A 29 0.15 -18.25 -8.14
N TRP A 30 0.18 -19.29 -7.31
CA TRP A 30 1.35 -19.59 -6.46
C TRP A 30 2.60 -19.98 -7.26
N GLU A 31 2.43 -20.68 -8.37
CA GLU A 31 3.55 -21.03 -9.27
C GLU A 31 4.15 -19.79 -9.93
N SER A 32 3.31 -18.93 -10.50
CA SER A 32 3.76 -17.67 -11.10
C SER A 32 4.43 -16.77 -10.06
N LEU A 33 3.83 -16.65 -8.87
CA LEU A 33 4.38 -15.87 -7.77
C LEU A 33 5.76 -16.38 -7.33
N CYS A 34 5.92 -17.70 -7.19
CA CYS A 34 7.21 -18.31 -6.86
C CYS A 34 8.28 -17.97 -7.91
N ARG A 35 7.93 -18.08 -9.19
CA ARG A 35 8.83 -17.73 -10.30
C ARG A 35 9.19 -16.24 -10.27
N LYS A 36 8.21 -15.35 -10.07
CA LYS A 36 8.42 -13.89 -10.04
C LYS A 36 9.30 -13.47 -8.87
N LEU A 37 9.05 -13.99 -7.66
CA LEU A 37 9.87 -13.69 -6.47
C LEU A 37 11.32 -14.16 -6.64
N ARG A 38 11.51 -15.38 -7.17
CA ARG A 38 12.85 -15.92 -7.39
C ARG A 38 13.64 -15.16 -8.45
N GLY A 39 12.97 -14.78 -9.53
CA GLY A 39 13.58 -14.07 -10.65
C GLY A 39 13.56 -12.56 -10.52
N GLU A 40 13.07 -12.02 -9.39
CA GLU A 40 12.88 -10.58 -9.17
C GLU A 40 12.14 -9.92 -10.35
N VAL A 41 11.06 -10.56 -10.81
CA VAL A 41 10.31 -10.14 -11.99
C VAL A 41 9.21 -9.15 -11.60
N PHE A 42 9.45 -7.87 -11.92
CA PHE A 42 8.50 -6.78 -11.75
C PHE A 42 7.88 -6.40 -13.10
N ASP A 43 6.80 -7.09 -13.45
CA ASP A 43 6.10 -6.93 -14.73
C ASP A 43 4.84 -6.07 -14.65
N ALA A 44 4.63 -5.35 -13.54
CA ALA A 44 3.48 -4.45 -13.37
C ALA A 44 3.38 -3.40 -14.49
N GLY A 45 4.52 -2.88 -14.97
CA GLY A 45 4.57 -1.90 -16.06
C GLY A 45 4.06 -2.41 -17.42
N ASP A 46 3.99 -3.73 -17.62
CA ASP A 46 3.44 -4.33 -18.84
C ASP A 46 1.90 -4.39 -18.84
N TYR A 47 1.28 -4.16 -17.68
CA TYR A 47 -0.16 -4.27 -17.48
C TYR A 47 -0.83 -3.00 -17.00
N PHE A 48 -0.08 -2.13 -16.33
CA PHE A 48 -0.64 -0.97 -15.65
C PHE A 48 0.04 0.33 -16.09
N GLY A 49 -0.76 1.41 -16.07
CA GLY A 49 -0.28 2.78 -16.27
C GLY A 49 -0.76 3.69 -15.15
N ILE A 50 0.08 4.64 -14.75
CA ILE A 50 -0.28 5.71 -13.82
C ILE A 50 -0.74 6.91 -14.65
N MET A 51 -1.96 7.39 -14.39
CA MET A 51 -2.54 8.56 -15.02
C MET A 51 -2.76 9.64 -13.97
N GLN A 52 -2.36 10.87 -14.27
CA GLN A 52 -2.74 12.04 -13.49
C GLN A 52 -4.09 12.55 -14.00
N VAL A 53 -5.05 12.70 -13.09
CA VAL A 53 -6.37 13.27 -13.38
C VAL A 53 -6.27 14.77 -13.16
N GLU A 54 -6.38 15.54 -14.23
CA GLU A 54 -6.57 16.98 -14.14
C GLU A 54 -8.04 17.23 -13.80
N GLU A 55 -8.30 17.89 -12.67
CA GLU A 55 -9.63 18.46 -12.41
C GLU A 55 -9.81 19.61 -13.40
N VAL A 56 -10.70 19.42 -14.38
CA VAL A 56 -11.07 20.51 -15.29
C VAL A 56 -11.99 21.41 -14.50
N ASP A 57 -11.46 22.53 -14.00
CA ASP A 57 -12.26 23.63 -13.47
C ASP A 57 -13.21 24.09 -14.61
N GLU A 58 -14.49 23.70 -14.56
CA GLU A 58 -15.51 24.27 -15.44
C GLU A 58 -15.63 25.78 -15.10
N GLU A 59 -14.98 26.60 -15.94
CA GLU A 59 -15.16 28.05 -16.10
C GLU A 59 -15.39 28.88 -14.82
N GLY A 60 -14.33 29.50 -14.26
CA GLY A 60 -14.51 30.46 -13.16
C GLY A 60 -13.31 31.35 -12.84
N ASP A 61 -13.30 32.55 -13.43
CA ASP A 61 -12.63 33.81 -13.03
C ASP A 61 -11.12 33.83 -12.71
N GLU A 62 -10.40 34.69 -13.46
CA GLU A 62 -8.97 35.00 -13.36
C GLU A 62 -8.50 35.52 -11.98
N GLU A 63 -9.41 35.79 -11.03
CA GLU A 63 -9.09 36.14 -9.63
C GLU A 63 -8.80 34.91 -8.75
N MET A 64 -9.12 33.69 -9.21
CA MET A 64 -8.89 32.45 -8.46
C MET A 64 -7.45 31.93 -8.53
N GLU A 65 -6.64 32.43 -9.48
CA GLU A 65 -5.23 32.05 -9.68
C GLU A 65 -4.32 32.43 -8.50
N GLU A 66 -4.55 33.57 -7.82
CA GLU A 66 -3.75 33.95 -6.65
C GLU A 66 -4.15 33.21 -5.36
N LEU A 67 -5.38 32.70 -5.28
CA LEU A 67 -5.87 31.89 -4.15
C LEU A 67 -5.41 30.42 -4.24
N LYS A 68 -5.03 29.92 -5.43
CA LYS A 68 -4.42 28.59 -5.65
C LYS A 68 -3.04 28.41 -5.01
N LYS A 69 -2.41 29.49 -4.50
CA LYS A 69 -1.13 29.44 -3.74
C LYS A 69 -1.28 29.10 -2.26
N LYS A 70 -2.51 28.96 -1.76
CA LYS A 70 -2.73 28.39 -0.42
C LYS A 70 -2.98 26.89 -0.59
N PRO A 71 -2.40 26.03 0.28
CA PRO A 71 -2.64 24.60 0.24
C PRO A 71 -4.08 24.35 0.70
N ASN A 72 -5.02 24.44 -0.24
CA ASN A 72 -6.35 23.89 -0.03
C ASN A 72 -6.22 22.36 -0.15
N PRO A 73 -6.83 21.58 0.74
CA PRO A 73 -6.78 20.11 0.75
C PRO A 73 -7.48 19.43 -0.46
N GLY A 74 -7.78 20.17 -1.52
CA GLY A 74 -8.40 19.68 -2.77
C GLY A 74 -7.57 19.90 -4.03
N ASN A 75 -6.38 20.51 -3.95
CA ASN A 75 -5.51 20.78 -5.12
C ASN A 75 -4.39 19.73 -5.28
N GLU A 76 -4.42 18.63 -4.54
CA GLU A 76 -3.44 17.54 -4.70
C GLU A 76 -3.70 16.81 -6.03
N PRO A 77 -2.68 16.58 -6.87
CA PRO A 77 -2.87 15.85 -8.12
C PRO A 77 -3.43 14.45 -7.83
N CYS A 78 -4.65 14.20 -8.30
CA CYS A 78 -5.28 12.89 -8.18
C CYS A 78 -4.63 11.96 -9.20
N PHE A 79 -4.03 10.87 -8.73
CA PHE A 79 -3.47 9.84 -9.60
C PHE A 79 -4.36 8.61 -9.59
N LYS A 80 -4.50 7.98 -10.75
CA LYS A 80 -5.18 6.71 -10.92
C LYS A 80 -4.25 5.71 -11.59
N VAL A 81 -4.38 4.45 -11.19
CA VAL A 81 -3.74 3.34 -11.89
C VAL A 81 -4.80 2.69 -12.77
N ILE A 82 -4.50 2.47 -14.04
CA ILE A 82 -5.41 1.84 -15.01
C ILE A 82 -4.75 0.64 -15.68
N ILE A 83 -5.56 -0.28 -16.21
CA ILE A 83 -5.08 -1.35 -17.08
C ILE A 83 -4.65 -0.77 -18.44
N THR A 84 -3.41 -0.97 -18.83
CA THR A 84 -2.87 -0.57 -20.14
C THR A 84 -2.66 -1.76 -21.09
N ASN A 85 -2.69 -2.99 -20.57
CA ASN A 85 -2.59 -4.18 -21.41
C ASN A 85 -3.77 -4.26 -22.39
N GLU A 86 -3.50 -4.45 -23.68
CA GLU A 86 -4.52 -4.53 -24.73
C GLU A 86 -5.48 -5.71 -24.58
N ASN A 87 -5.05 -6.79 -23.90
CA ASN A 87 -5.89 -7.97 -23.67
C ASN A 87 -6.60 -7.93 -22.31
N GLY A 88 -6.47 -6.82 -21.56
CA GLY A 88 -6.98 -6.73 -20.21
C GLY A 88 -6.30 -7.70 -19.24
N LEU A 89 -7.03 -8.12 -18.21
CA LEU A 89 -6.61 -9.10 -17.21
C LEU A 89 -7.75 -10.08 -16.91
N GLN A 90 -7.40 -11.36 -16.80
CA GLN A 90 -8.33 -12.41 -16.39
C GLN A 90 -7.96 -12.93 -15.01
N ALA A 91 -8.91 -12.96 -14.08
CA ALA A 91 -8.68 -13.50 -12.73
C ALA A 91 -8.45 -15.03 -12.74
N SER A 92 -8.80 -15.72 -13.82
CA SER A 92 -8.46 -17.13 -14.00
C SER A 92 -7.03 -17.37 -14.51
N ASN A 93 -6.33 -16.34 -15.00
CA ASN A 93 -4.99 -16.50 -15.58
C ASN A 93 -3.94 -16.60 -14.45
N PRO A 94 -3.20 -17.72 -14.34
CA PRO A 94 -2.16 -17.92 -13.32
C PRO A 94 -1.08 -16.82 -13.24
N ASN A 95 -0.87 -16.07 -14.32
CA ASN A 95 0.15 -15.01 -14.38
C ASN A 95 -0.34 -13.64 -13.90
N SER A 96 -1.65 -13.47 -13.65
CA SER A 96 -2.25 -12.21 -13.18
C SER A 96 -2.03 -11.96 -11.69
N ILE A 97 -0.78 -12.09 -11.24
CA ILE A 97 -0.33 -11.72 -9.90
C ILE A 97 0.95 -10.90 -10.03
N PHE A 98 1.05 -9.80 -9.30
CA PHE A 98 2.11 -8.81 -9.46
C PHE A 98 2.81 -8.54 -8.14
N LEU A 99 4.08 -8.16 -8.24
CA LEU A 99 4.89 -7.73 -7.10
C LEU A 99 4.93 -6.21 -7.06
N ILE A 100 4.73 -5.66 -5.87
CA ILE A 100 4.89 -4.26 -5.55
C ILE A 100 6.01 -4.17 -4.51
N ASP A 101 7.01 -3.34 -4.80
CA ASP A 101 8.13 -3.15 -3.89
C ASP A 101 7.76 -2.28 -2.70
N HIS A 102 8.53 -2.43 -1.62
CA HIS A 102 8.46 -1.55 -0.47
C HIS A 102 9.55 -0.49 -0.64
N ALA A 103 9.15 0.73 -0.96
CA ALA A 103 10.09 1.85 -1.07
C ALA A 103 10.82 2.15 0.23
N TRP A 104 10.14 1.89 1.35
CA TRP A 104 10.68 2.10 2.68
C TRP A 104 10.06 1.11 3.67
N THR A 105 10.90 0.38 4.40
CA THR A 105 10.50 -0.48 5.52
C THR A 105 11.23 -0.06 6.79
N TYR A 106 10.53 0.09 7.91
CA TYR A 106 11.12 0.66 9.12
C TYR A 106 10.38 0.29 10.41
N ARG A 107 11.03 0.57 11.54
CA ARG A 107 10.39 0.64 12.87
C ARG A 107 10.21 2.10 13.23
N VAL A 108 9.10 2.43 13.90
CA VAL A 108 8.70 3.82 14.17
C VAL A 108 9.81 4.62 14.84
N GLU A 109 10.51 4.05 15.84
CA GLU A 109 11.60 4.74 16.54
C GLU A 109 12.79 5.15 15.63
N HIS A 110 12.95 4.48 14.49
CA HIS A 110 14.04 4.71 13.55
C HIS A 110 13.64 5.60 12.36
N ALA A 111 12.35 5.94 12.19
CA ALA A 111 11.85 6.61 10.99
C ALA A 111 12.60 7.93 10.69
N ARG A 112 12.68 8.82 11.69
CA ARG A 112 13.39 10.11 11.57
C ARG A 112 14.87 9.91 11.30
N GLN A 113 15.52 8.98 12.00
CA GLN A 113 16.94 8.71 11.82
C GLN A 113 17.24 8.18 10.42
N GLN A 114 16.34 7.37 9.84
CA GLN A 114 16.51 6.87 8.49
C GLN A 114 16.36 7.99 7.45
N LEU A 115 15.37 8.89 7.59
CA LEU A 115 15.24 10.06 6.70
C LEU A 115 16.49 10.97 6.73
N LEU A 116 17.16 11.06 7.87
CA LEU A 116 18.40 11.84 8.02
C LEU A 116 19.62 11.17 7.38
N HIS A 117 19.75 9.84 7.49
CA HIS A 117 21.02 9.16 7.24
C HIS A 117 21.00 8.19 6.06
N VAL A 118 19.83 7.72 5.61
CA VAL A 118 19.73 6.82 4.46
C VAL A 118 19.78 7.65 3.17
N PRO A 119 20.82 7.48 2.33
CA PRO A 119 20.97 8.30 1.12
C PRO A 119 19.78 8.15 0.18
N GLY A 120 19.25 9.28 -0.30
CA GLY A 120 18.16 9.33 -1.27
C GLY A 120 16.76 9.01 -0.72
N LEU A 121 16.64 8.50 0.52
CA LEU A 121 15.34 8.15 1.10
C LEU A 121 14.43 9.37 1.24
N LEU A 122 14.93 10.47 1.82
CA LEU A 122 14.14 11.70 1.98
C LEU A 122 13.64 12.20 0.62
N HIS A 123 14.54 12.32 -0.36
CA HIS A 123 14.19 12.75 -1.72
C HIS A 123 13.14 11.84 -2.38
N ARG A 124 13.23 10.52 -2.17
CA ARG A 124 12.21 9.58 -2.68
C ARG A 124 10.86 9.80 -1.99
N MET A 125 10.85 9.96 -0.66
CA MET A 125 9.61 10.16 0.10
C MET A 125 8.96 11.51 -0.21
N THR A 126 9.74 12.58 -0.36
CA THR A 126 9.21 13.88 -0.77
C THR A 126 8.59 13.81 -2.16
N ASN A 127 9.24 13.16 -3.13
CA ASN A 127 8.67 12.96 -4.47
C ASN A 127 7.40 12.12 -4.45
N LEU A 128 7.39 11.03 -3.68
CA LEU A 128 6.22 10.16 -3.55
C LEU A 128 5.02 10.92 -2.99
N MET A 129 5.27 11.77 -2.00
CA MET A 129 4.26 12.54 -1.27
C MET A 129 3.94 13.91 -1.90
N GLY A 130 4.61 14.29 -3.00
CA GLY A 130 4.40 15.59 -3.65
C GLY A 130 4.89 16.78 -2.83
N ILE A 131 5.90 16.58 -1.98
CA ILE A 131 6.52 17.62 -1.15
C ILE A 131 7.67 18.27 -1.92
N ASP A 132 7.66 19.59 -2.04
CA ASP A 132 8.74 20.35 -2.69
C ASP A 132 10.05 20.24 -1.90
N PHE A 133 11.03 19.55 -2.49
CA PHE A 133 12.36 19.42 -1.93
C PHE A 133 13.42 19.61 -3.01
N HIS A 134 14.20 20.68 -2.88
CA HIS A 134 15.25 21.07 -3.86
C HIS A 134 16.66 21.03 -3.27
N GLY A 135 16.83 20.52 -2.04
CA GLY A 135 18.11 20.43 -1.36
C GLY A 135 18.85 19.12 -1.61
N GLU A 136 20.18 19.14 -1.59
CA GLU A 136 20.99 17.91 -1.55
C GLU A 136 21.14 17.36 -0.11
N ILE A 137 20.90 18.22 0.90
CA ILE A 137 21.05 17.90 2.32
C ILE A 137 19.66 17.82 2.96
N PRO A 138 19.38 16.80 3.80
CA PRO A 138 18.15 16.75 4.59
C PRO A 138 18.00 18.00 5.46
N ASP A 139 16.95 18.78 5.23
CA ASP A 139 16.54 19.86 6.14
C ASP A 139 15.42 19.37 7.08
N GLU A 140 15.38 19.93 8.29
CA GLU A 140 14.46 19.51 9.34
C GLU A 140 12.99 19.73 8.95
N GLY A 141 12.69 20.73 8.12
CA GLY A 141 11.34 21.05 7.67
C GLY A 141 10.79 19.97 6.75
N SER A 142 11.55 19.56 5.74
CA SER A 142 11.15 18.49 4.81
C SER A 142 10.97 17.14 5.51
N ILE A 143 11.83 16.83 6.49
CA ILE A 143 11.71 15.60 7.30
C ILE A 143 10.40 15.62 8.08
N GLU A 144 10.09 16.74 8.73
CA GLU A 144 8.87 16.87 9.52
C GLU A 144 7.62 16.75 8.63
N GLN A 145 7.63 17.34 7.44
CA GLN A 145 6.53 17.20 6.47
C GLN A 145 6.34 15.75 6.01
N VAL A 146 7.43 15.03 5.71
CA VAL A 146 7.34 13.60 5.36
C VAL A 146 6.77 12.78 6.52
N LEU A 147 7.22 13.02 7.76
CA LEU A 147 6.71 12.33 8.94
C LEU A 147 5.24 12.65 9.22
N GLN A 148 4.78 13.85 8.84
CA GLN A 148 3.38 14.26 8.95
C GLN A 148 2.51 13.64 7.85
N GLU A 149 2.97 13.56 6.60
CA GLU A 149 2.20 13.04 5.45
C GLU A 149 2.24 11.51 5.30
N MET A 150 3.27 10.85 5.82
CA MET A 150 3.46 9.40 5.62
C MET A 150 2.31 8.53 6.14
N TRP A 151 1.48 9.02 7.05
CA TRP A 151 0.32 8.30 7.58
C TRP A 151 -0.64 7.79 6.48
N LYS A 152 -0.84 8.56 5.38
CA LYS A 152 -1.65 8.17 4.20
C LYS A 152 -1.02 7.05 3.35
N TYR A 153 0.23 6.69 3.61
CA TYR A 153 1.01 5.73 2.83
C TYR A 153 1.36 4.49 3.64
N ASN A 154 1.43 4.65 4.96
CA ASN A 154 1.87 3.66 5.90
C ASN A 154 0.94 2.46 5.98
N GLN A 155 1.55 1.29 5.86
CA GLN A 155 0.95 0.00 6.14
C GLN A 155 1.84 -0.75 7.13
N THR A 156 1.31 -1.83 7.71
CA THR A 156 2.07 -2.66 8.64
C THR A 156 1.95 -4.15 8.30
N TYR A 157 2.98 -4.90 8.66
CA TYR A 157 2.89 -6.35 8.78
C TYR A 157 3.59 -6.79 10.06
N GLN A 158 3.27 -8.00 10.51
CA GLN A 158 3.92 -8.65 11.64
C GLN A 158 4.43 -10.01 11.22
N LEU A 159 5.63 -10.36 11.67
CA LEU A 159 6.15 -11.70 11.49
C LEU A 159 5.50 -12.61 12.55
N SER A 160 4.87 -13.69 12.10
CA SER A 160 4.17 -14.64 12.97
C SER A 160 5.13 -15.47 13.83
N GLN A 161 6.39 -15.59 13.39
CA GLN A 161 7.46 -16.31 14.07
C GLN A 161 8.57 -15.34 14.46
N GLY A 162 9.28 -15.66 15.55
CA GLY A 162 10.37 -14.85 16.06
C GLY A 162 10.25 -14.50 17.53
N THR A 163 11.25 -13.78 18.01
CA THR A 163 11.31 -13.18 19.35
C THR A 163 10.22 -12.11 19.53
N ALA A 164 10.00 -11.65 20.76
CA ALA A 164 9.06 -10.56 21.03
C ALA A 164 9.41 -9.28 20.25
N GLU A 165 10.70 -9.00 20.07
CA GLU A 165 11.21 -7.84 19.30
C GLU A 165 10.95 -8.01 17.79
N GLU A 166 11.04 -9.23 17.26
CA GLU A 166 10.75 -9.53 15.86
C GLU A 166 9.23 -9.47 15.55
N LYS A 167 8.39 -9.67 16.57
CA LYS A 167 6.92 -9.55 16.45
C LYS A 167 6.41 -8.12 16.51
N VAL A 168 7.26 -7.15 16.87
CA VAL A 168 6.88 -5.73 16.80
C VAL A 168 6.56 -5.37 15.34
N PRO A 169 5.40 -4.75 15.07
CA PRO A 169 4.97 -4.45 13.70
C PRO A 169 6.03 -3.66 12.92
N VAL A 170 6.30 -4.13 11.72
CA VAL A 170 7.13 -3.45 10.74
C VAL A 170 6.22 -2.55 9.91
N TRP A 171 6.62 -1.30 9.78
CA TRP A 171 5.93 -0.30 8.97
C TRP A 171 6.56 -0.28 7.59
N TYR A 172 5.74 -0.05 6.58
CA TYR A 172 6.23 0.08 5.22
C TYR A 172 5.39 1.05 4.38
N ILE A 173 6.07 1.63 3.39
CA ILE A 173 5.48 2.41 2.31
C ILE A 173 5.81 1.69 1.01
N MET A 174 4.79 1.49 0.17
CA MET A 174 4.97 0.86 -1.14
C MET A 174 5.69 1.80 -2.10
N ASP A 175 6.21 1.27 -3.19
CA ASP A 175 6.76 2.04 -4.29
C ASP A 175 5.76 3.03 -4.93
N GLU A 176 6.27 3.76 -5.92
CA GLU A 176 5.54 4.77 -6.68
C GLU A 176 4.32 4.19 -7.40
N PHE A 177 4.33 2.91 -7.75
CA PHE A 177 3.20 2.24 -8.37
C PHE A 177 2.14 1.88 -7.33
N GLY A 178 2.52 1.13 -6.29
CA GLY A 178 1.59 0.65 -5.27
C GLY A 178 0.91 1.80 -4.53
N SER A 179 1.66 2.86 -4.23
CA SER A 179 1.13 4.03 -3.50
C SER A 179 0.09 4.82 -4.29
N ARG A 180 -0.02 4.62 -5.60
CA ARG A 180 -0.99 5.30 -6.47
C ARG A 180 -2.26 4.48 -6.69
N ILE A 181 -2.33 3.24 -6.23
CA ILE A 181 -3.54 2.40 -6.30
C ILE A 181 -4.57 2.93 -5.29
N GLN A 182 -5.66 3.49 -5.81
CA GLN A 182 -6.67 4.19 -5.02
C GLN A 182 -7.61 3.25 -4.24
N HIS A 183 -8.31 3.82 -3.26
CA HIS A 183 -9.31 3.11 -2.49
C HIS A 183 -10.61 2.87 -3.27
N SER A 184 -11.21 1.69 -3.09
CA SER A 184 -12.63 1.43 -3.36
C SER A 184 -13.20 0.44 -2.34
N ASP A 185 -14.46 0.64 -1.93
CA ASP A 185 -15.22 -0.34 -1.14
C ASP A 185 -15.61 -1.58 -1.97
N GLN A 186 -15.56 -1.48 -3.30
CA GLN A 186 -15.69 -2.59 -4.24
C GLN A 186 -14.41 -2.67 -5.09
N PRO A 187 -13.30 -3.11 -4.49
CA PRO A 187 -12.00 -3.05 -5.15
C PRO A 187 -11.93 -4.00 -6.33
N SER A 188 -11.19 -3.61 -7.37
CA SER A 188 -10.86 -4.47 -8.50
C SER A 188 -9.75 -5.46 -8.18
N PHE A 189 -8.88 -5.14 -7.22
CA PHE A 189 -7.74 -5.95 -6.81
C PHE A 189 -7.71 -6.16 -5.30
N ALA A 190 -7.12 -7.28 -4.88
CA ALA A 190 -6.68 -7.48 -3.51
C ALA A 190 -5.17 -7.33 -3.43
N THR A 191 -4.71 -6.90 -2.24
CA THR A 191 -3.30 -6.79 -1.91
C THR A 191 -3.01 -7.45 -0.58
N ALA A 192 -1.82 -8.03 -0.42
CA ALA A 192 -1.35 -8.51 0.87
C ALA A 192 0.17 -8.39 0.98
N PRO A 193 0.71 -8.06 2.17
CA PRO A 193 2.14 -8.16 2.40
C PRO A 193 2.56 -9.63 2.43
N LEU A 194 3.70 -9.93 1.82
CA LEU A 194 4.33 -11.24 1.81
C LEU A 194 5.81 -11.07 2.14
N PHE A 195 6.24 -11.66 3.25
CA PHE A 195 7.66 -11.77 3.59
C PHE A 195 8.26 -12.99 2.88
N TYR A 196 9.12 -12.75 1.89
CA TYR A 196 9.78 -13.79 1.12
C TYR A 196 11.05 -14.25 1.81
N MET A 197 10.95 -15.40 2.48
CA MET A 197 11.98 -15.91 3.39
C MET A 197 13.38 -16.10 2.77
N PRO A 198 13.54 -16.62 1.53
CA PRO A 198 14.87 -16.85 0.96
C PRO A 198 15.71 -15.57 0.79
N GLN A 199 15.07 -14.45 0.48
CA GLN A 199 15.74 -13.14 0.33
C GLN A 199 15.62 -12.26 1.58
N GLN A 200 14.75 -12.64 2.53
CA GLN A 200 14.41 -11.83 3.71
C GLN A 200 13.87 -10.43 3.36
N ILE A 201 13.10 -10.35 2.28
CA ILE A 201 12.49 -9.11 1.77
C ILE A 201 10.97 -9.23 1.84
N ALA A 202 10.30 -8.14 2.20
CA ALA A 202 8.85 -8.03 2.12
C ALA A 202 8.43 -7.38 0.80
N TYR A 203 7.40 -7.94 0.19
CA TYR A 203 6.72 -7.39 -0.97
C TYR A 203 5.24 -7.21 -0.66
N THR A 204 4.56 -6.39 -1.44
CA THR A 204 3.10 -6.46 -1.51
C THR A 204 2.73 -7.24 -2.78
N VAL A 205 1.98 -8.33 -2.63
CA VAL A 205 1.41 -9.06 -3.76
C VAL A 205 0.08 -8.42 -4.15
N LEU A 206 -0.16 -8.25 -5.45
CA LEU A 206 -1.36 -7.66 -6.04
C LEU A 206 -2.01 -8.66 -7.01
N TRP A 207 -3.30 -8.94 -6.89
CA TRP A 207 -4.02 -9.84 -7.81
C TRP A 207 -5.47 -9.40 -8.04
N PRO A 208 -6.03 -9.63 -9.24
CA PRO A 208 -7.37 -9.18 -9.59
C PRO A 208 -8.43 -10.03 -8.88
N LEU A 209 -9.55 -9.37 -8.55
CA LEU A 209 -10.73 -10.01 -7.97
C LEU A 209 -11.80 -10.37 -9.02
N ARG A 210 -11.63 -9.86 -10.24
CA ARG A 210 -12.51 -10.06 -11.40
C ARG A 210 -11.73 -9.82 -12.69
N ASP A 211 -12.30 -10.21 -13.82
CA ASP A 211 -11.77 -9.86 -15.12
C ASP A 211 -11.91 -8.35 -15.36
N LEU A 212 -10.91 -7.75 -16.02
CA LEU A 212 -10.78 -6.31 -16.24
C LEU A 212 -10.33 -6.05 -17.68
N GLU A 213 -10.85 -5.00 -18.28
CA GLU A 213 -10.52 -4.57 -19.65
C GLU A 213 -9.49 -3.44 -19.64
N THR A 214 -8.88 -3.15 -20.80
CA THR A 214 -8.02 -1.97 -20.96
C THR A 214 -8.77 -0.70 -20.60
N GLY A 215 -8.16 0.15 -19.78
CA GLY A 215 -8.75 1.40 -19.28
C GLY A 215 -9.46 1.27 -17.94
N ASP A 216 -9.75 0.06 -17.46
CA ASP A 216 -10.35 -0.13 -16.14
C ASP A 216 -9.42 0.36 -15.02
N GLU A 217 -10.00 0.97 -13.99
CA GLU A 217 -9.27 1.48 -12.84
C GLU A 217 -8.86 0.34 -11.88
N VAL A 218 -7.60 0.38 -11.45
CA VAL A 218 -7.00 -0.50 -10.45
C VAL A 218 -7.19 0.14 -9.08
N THR A 219 -8.07 -0.45 -8.29
CA THR A 219 -8.40 -0.04 -6.92
C THR A 219 -8.21 -1.18 -5.92
N ARG A 220 -7.96 -0.82 -4.66
CA ARG A 220 -7.82 -1.73 -3.51
C ARG A 220 -8.63 -1.24 -2.32
N ASP A 221 -8.83 -2.11 -1.33
CA ASP A 221 -9.48 -1.74 -0.08
C ASP A 221 -8.44 -1.30 0.97
N TYR A 222 -8.48 -0.04 1.41
CA TYR A 222 -7.55 0.48 2.43
C TYR A 222 -7.89 -0.01 3.84
N ALA A 223 -9.13 -0.46 4.06
CA ALA A 223 -9.56 -1.04 5.32
C ALA A 223 -9.81 -2.55 5.16
N TYR A 224 -9.02 -3.20 4.31
CA TYR A 224 -9.13 -4.63 4.02
C TYR A 224 -9.11 -5.48 5.30
N GLY A 225 -10.10 -6.36 5.41
CA GLY A 225 -10.24 -7.28 6.54
C GLY A 225 -10.99 -6.71 7.75
N GLU A 226 -11.25 -5.40 7.80
CA GLU A 226 -12.08 -4.81 8.85
C GLU A 226 -13.56 -5.02 8.55
N THR A 227 -14.27 -5.59 9.54
CA THR A 227 -15.70 -5.93 9.42
C THR A 227 -16.59 -5.00 10.23
N ASP A 228 -16.03 -4.34 11.25
CA ASP A 228 -16.73 -3.32 12.02
C ASP A 228 -16.86 -2.03 11.20
N ARG A 229 -18.10 -1.59 11.00
CA ARG A 229 -18.40 -0.42 10.16
C ARG A 229 -17.84 0.87 10.74
N LEU A 230 -17.83 1.02 12.06
CA LEU A 230 -17.33 2.22 12.71
C LEU A 230 -15.80 2.26 12.63
N ILE A 231 -15.13 1.14 12.94
CA ILE A 231 -13.67 1.06 12.83
C ILE A 231 -13.25 1.29 11.37
N ARG A 232 -13.96 0.69 10.41
CA ARG A 232 -13.71 0.90 8.98
C ARG A 232 -13.83 2.37 8.58
N LYS A 233 -14.88 3.08 9.04
CA LYS A 233 -15.00 4.53 8.84
C LYS A 233 -13.81 5.29 9.40
N CYS A 234 -13.39 4.98 10.63
CA CYS A 234 -12.24 5.62 11.27
C CYS A 234 -10.93 5.37 10.51
N ILE A 235 -10.71 4.14 10.03
CA ILE A 235 -9.54 3.79 9.21
C ILE A 235 -9.51 4.61 7.92
N LEU A 236 -10.67 4.86 7.29
CA LEU A 236 -10.78 5.55 6.00
C LEU A 236 -10.76 7.08 6.09
N LEU A 237 -10.88 7.67 7.29
CA LEU A 237 -10.79 9.13 7.50
C LEU A 237 -9.60 9.84 6.80
N PRO A 238 -8.40 9.23 6.67
CA PRO A 238 -7.31 9.84 5.93
C PRO A 238 -7.58 10.17 4.48
N TRP A 239 -8.45 9.38 3.83
CA TRP A 239 -8.67 9.44 2.39
C TRP A 239 -10.12 9.76 2.02
N VAL A 240 -11.07 9.46 2.92
CA VAL A 240 -12.51 9.69 2.72
C VAL A 240 -13.02 10.56 3.87
N PRO A 241 -13.04 11.89 3.71
CA PRO A 241 -13.55 12.80 4.73
C PRO A 241 -14.97 12.42 5.13
N THR A 242 -15.15 12.05 6.40
CA THR A 242 -16.45 11.64 6.96
C THR A 242 -16.62 12.25 8.34
N GLU A 243 -17.82 12.70 8.66
CA GLU A 243 -18.15 13.14 10.01
C GLU A 243 -18.43 11.92 10.91
N VAL A 244 -17.74 11.83 12.05
CA VAL A 244 -17.97 10.82 13.11
C VAL A 244 -18.60 11.44 14.36
N LEU A 245 -19.34 12.54 14.18
CA LEU A 245 -19.96 13.32 15.26
C LEU A 245 -21.06 12.56 16.01
N ASP A 246 -21.55 11.46 15.44
CA ASP A 246 -22.52 10.53 16.01
C ASP A 246 -21.91 9.54 17.00
N VAL A 247 -20.58 9.48 17.11
CA VAL A 247 -19.86 8.58 18.01
C VAL A 247 -19.69 9.24 19.37
N ASN A 248 -20.28 8.63 20.40
CA ASN A 248 -20.11 9.08 21.78
C ASN A 248 -18.65 8.92 22.21
N CYS A 249 -17.99 10.02 22.59
CA CYS A 249 -16.61 10.03 23.10
C CYS A 249 -16.50 9.67 24.59
N PHE A 250 -17.63 9.34 25.24
CA PHE A 250 -17.65 8.93 26.64
C PHE A 250 -17.11 7.51 26.79
N THR A 251 -15.96 7.40 27.45
CA THR A 251 -15.39 6.14 27.90
C THR A 251 -15.83 5.91 29.35
N PRO A 252 -16.89 5.14 29.63
CA PRO A 252 -17.30 4.85 30.99
C PRO A 252 -16.19 4.09 31.73
N GLU A 253 -16.04 4.37 33.02
CA GLU A 253 -15.17 3.59 33.89
C GLU A 253 -15.67 2.13 33.91
N PRO A 254 -14.79 1.12 33.73
CA PRO A 254 -15.17 -0.28 33.84
C PRO A 254 -15.76 -0.56 35.22
N SER A 255 -16.73 -1.46 35.32
CA SER A 255 -17.26 -1.89 36.62
C SER A 255 -16.18 -2.47 37.51
N ASP A 256 -16.32 -2.34 38.84
CA ASP A 256 -15.39 -2.91 39.83
C ASP A 256 -15.10 -4.41 39.61
N GLU A 257 -16.04 -5.15 39.03
CA GLU A 257 -15.89 -6.57 38.65
C GLU A 257 -14.75 -6.81 37.63
N HIS A 258 -14.41 -5.83 36.80
CA HIS A 258 -13.30 -5.91 35.84
C HIS A 258 -11.94 -5.96 36.57
N TYR A 259 -11.83 -5.39 37.77
CA TYR A 259 -10.58 -5.31 38.53
C TYR A 259 -10.42 -6.43 39.56
N GLN A 260 -11.42 -7.30 39.69
CA GLN A 260 -11.36 -8.47 40.55
C GLN A 260 -10.79 -9.64 39.75
N VAL A 261 -9.47 -9.78 39.80
CA VAL A 261 -8.73 -10.99 39.37
C VAL A 261 -8.56 -11.93 40.55
#